data_AF-Q7L592-F1
#
_entry.id   AF-Q7L592-F1
#
_cell.length_a   1.000
_cell.length_b   1.000
_cell.length_c   1.000
_cell.angle_alpha   90.00
_cell.angle_beta   90.00
_cell.angle_gamma   90.00
#
_symmetry.space_group_name_H-M   'P 1'
#
loop_
_entity.id
_entity.type
_entity.pdbx_description
1 polymer ?
#
loop_
_entity_poly.entity_id
_entity_poly.type
_entity_poly.pdbx_seq_one_letter_code
_entity_poly.pdbx_strand_id
1 'polypeptide(L)'
;MSVLLRSGLGPLCAVARAAIPFIWRGKYFSSGNEPAENPVTPMLRHLMYKIKSTGPITVAEYMKEVLTNPAKGYYVYRDMLGEKGDFITSPEISQIFGELLGIWFISEWMATGKSTAFQLVELGPGRGTLVGDILRVFTQLGSVLKNCDISVHLVEVSQKLSEIQALTLTKEKVPLERNAGSPVYMKGVTKSGIPISWYRDLHDVPKGYSFYLAHEFFDVLPVHKFQKTPQGWREVFVDIDPQVSDKLRFVLAPSATPAEAFIQHDETRDHVEVCPDAGVIIEELSQRIALTGGAALVADYGHDGTKTDTFRGFCDHKLHDVLIAPGTADLTADVDFSYLRRMAQGKVASLGPIKQHTFLKNMGIDVRLKVLLDKSNEPSVRQQLLQGYDMLMNPKKMGERFNFFALLPHQRLQGGRYQRNARQSKPFASVVAGFSELAWQ
;
A
#
# COMPACT_ATOMS: atom_id res chain seq x y z
N MET A 1 48.77 37.33 59.57
CA MET A 1 48.22 36.00 59.89
C MET A 1 48.10 35.21 58.59
N SER A 2 48.76 34.04 58.52
CA SER A 2 48.66 32.97 57.50
C SER A 2 48.95 33.34 56.02
N VAL A 3 50.14 33.16 55.41
CA VAL A 3 50.89 31.91 55.07
C VAL A 3 50.16 31.11 53.97
N LEU A 4 50.72 30.66 52.84
CA LEU A 4 51.98 30.86 52.08
C LEU A 4 51.85 29.98 50.80
N LEU A 5 52.21 30.52 49.61
CA LEU A 5 53.08 29.88 48.56
C LEU A 5 52.59 28.63 47.76
N ARG A 6 52.93 28.40 46.48
CA ARG A 6 53.79 29.08 45.48
C ARG A 6 53.61 28.41 44.09
N SER A 7 53.70 29.22 43.02
CA SER A 7 54.40 29.06 41.71
C SER A 7 54.28 27.75 40.89
N GLY A 8 54.23 27.77 39.55
CA GLY A 8 54.55 28.81 38.54
C GLY A 8 53.89 28.49 37.18
N LEU A 9 53.52 29.50 36.37
CA LEU A 9 54.29 30.08 35.24
C LEU A 9 54.67 29.03 34.17
N GLY A 10 54.24 29.12 32.91
CA GLY A 10 53.97 30.30 32.08
C GLY A 10 53.17 30.02 30.80
N PRO A 11 53.10 31.00 29.87
CA PRO A 11 51.85 31.38 29.19
C PRO A 11 51.85 31.13 27.67
N LEU A 12 50.70 31.26 27.00
CA LEU A 12 50.51 32.01 25.73
C LEU A 12 49.10 31.79 25.11
N CYS A 13 48.50 32.91 24.68
CA CYS A 13 47.43 33.11 23.66
C CYS A 13 46.05 32.48 23.91
N ALA A 14 45.01 33.23 24.28
CA ALA A 14 44.21 34.22 23.51
C ALA A 14 43.13 33.61 22.57
N VAL A 15 41.96 34.24 22.61
CA VAL A 15 40.85 34.29 21.61
C VAL A 15 39.57 33.46 21.89
N ALA A 16 38.63 34.13 22.57
CA ALA A 16 37.24 34.44 22.17
C ALA A 16 36.38 33.52 21.26
N ARG A 17 35.12 33.38 21.70
CA ARG A 17 33.84 33.26 20.95
C ARG A 17 33.60 32.01 20.09
N ALA A 18 32.54 31.26 20.43
CA ALA A 18 31.26 31.25 19.70
C ALA A 18 30.44 29.98 20.02
N ALA A 19 29.13 30.17 20.24
CA ALA A 19 28.14 29.12 20.30
C ALA A 19 28.04 28.38 18.96
N ILE A 20 28.03 27.05 18.99
CA ILE A 20 27.87 26.20 17.80
C ILE A 20 26.59 25.38 18.02
N PRO A 21 25.54 25.54 17.20
CA PRO A 21 24.47 24.56 17.11
C PRO A 21 25.01 23.35 16.36
N PHE A 22 24.83 22.16 16.93
CA PHE A 22 25.14 20.89 16.29
C PHE A 22 24.27 20.72 15.03
N ILE A 23 24.83 21.01 13.86
CA ILE A 23 24.25 20.71 12.56
C ILE A 23 24.43 19.22 12.30
N TRP A 24 23.33 18.48 12.39
CA TRP A 24 23.28 17.06 12.05
C TRP A 24 23.17 16.90 10.53
N ARG A 25 24.25 16.44 9.88
CA ARG A 25 24.20 15.86 8.52
C ARG A 25 23.83 14.38 8.63
N GLY A 26 22.55 14.10 8.81
CA GLY A 26 22.01 12.79 8.43
C GLY A 26 22.00 12.73 6.90
N LYS A 27 22.56 11.67 6.31
CA LYS A 27 22.48 11.40 4.86
C LYS A 27 21.02 11.10 4.51
N TYR A 28 20.20 12.13 4.39
CA TYR A 28 18.97 12.06 3.62
C TYR A 28 19.36 11.86 2.16
N PHE A 29 18.72 10.92 1.49
CA PHE A 29 18.86 10.69 0.06
C PHE A 29 18.29 11.91 -0.69
N SER A 30 19.05 13.00 -0.70
CA SER A 30 18.86 14.16 -1.56
C SER A 30 20.02 14.14 -2.54
N SER A 31 19.78 13.53 -3.71
CA SER A 31 20.66 13.68 -4.86
C SER A 31 20.34 15.01 -5.53
N GLY A 32 21.19 16.02 -5.36
CA GLY A 32 21.12 17.26 -6.14
C GLY A 32 21.64 18.48 -5.41
N ASN A 33 22.93 18.77 -5.54
CA ASN A 33 23.51 20.08 -5.22
C ASN A 33 23.16 21.08 -6.35
N GLU A 34 21.93 21.60 -6.41
CA GLU A 34 21.59 22.92 -6.97
C GLU A 34 20.25 23.38 -6.36
N PRO A 35 20.09 24.66 -5.96
CA PRO A 35 18.81 25.15 -5.46
C PRO A 35 17.87 25.34 -6.65
N ALA A 36 17.11 24.30 -7.00
CA ALA A 36 15.94 24.47 -7.85
C ALA A 36 14.96 25.42 -7.11
N GLU A 37 14.51 26.48 -7.76
CA GLU A 37 13.42 27.33 -7.24
C GLU A 37 12.25 26.43 -6.85
N ASN A 38 11.83 26.47 -5.59
CA ASN A 38 10.68 25.71 -5.11
C ASN A 38 9.41 26.44 -5.55
N PRO A 39 8.66 25.97 -6.57
CA PRO A 39 7.47 26.68 -7.01
C PRO A 39 6.44 26.70 -5.88
N VAL A 40 5.92 27.89 -5.56
CA VAL A 40 4.92 28.04 -4.49
C VAL A 40 3.61 27.42 -4.93
N THR A 41 3.38 26.16 -4.54
CA THR A 41 2.13 25.45 -4.85
C THR A 41 0.99 25.92 -3.93
N PRO A 42 -0.29 25.82 -4.36
CA PRO A 42 -1.41 26.06 -3.48
C PRO A 42 -1.38 25.18 -2.22
N MET A 43 -0.84 23.96 -2.32
CA MET A 43 -0.67 23.02 -1.22
C MET A 43 0.43 23.48 -0.26
N LEU A 44 1.58 23.92 -0.77
CA LEU A 44 2.64 24.48 0.08
C LEU A 44 2.12 25.65 0.92
N ARG A 45 1.38 26.57 0.30
CA ARG A 45 0.76 27.70 1.02
C ARG A 45 -0.19 27.22 2.13
N HIS A 46 -1.01 26.21 1.85
CA HIS A 46 -1.92 25.60 2.84
C HIS A 46 -1.15 25.00 4.02
N LEU A 47 -0.14 24.18 3.74
CA LEU A 47 0.72 23.56 4.75
C LEU A 47 1.44 24.62 5.60
N MET A 48 1.96 25.68 5.00
CA MET A 48 2.61 26.77 5.73
C MET A 48 1.64 27.50 6.66
N TYR A 49 0.41 27.78 6.23
CA TYR A 49 -0.59 28.38 7.11
C TYR A 49 -0.93 27.45 8.28
N LYS A 50 -1.10 26.16 7.99
CA LYS A 50 -1.36 25.14 9.01
C LYS A 50 -0.23 25.10 10.05
N ILE A 51 1.02 24.92 9.60
CA ILE A 51 2.20 24.85 10.47
C ILE A 51 2.37 26.14 11.31
N LYS A 52 2.13 27.32 10.72
CA LYS A 52 2.16 28.59 11.48
C LYS A 52 1.09 28.65 12.57
N SER A 53 -0.04 27.97 12.39
CA SER A 53 -1.16 27.99 13.33
C SER A 53 -1.08 26.90 14.42
N THR A 54 -0.57 25.71 14.09
CA THR A 54 -0.56 24.54 14.99
C THR A 54 0.83 24.17 15.50
N GLY A 55 1.89 24.77 14.93
CA GLY A 55 3.25 24.26 15.05
C GLY A 55 3.54 23.17 14.00
N PRO A 56 4.74 22.56 14.07
CA PRO A 56 5.13 21.46 13.17
C PRO A 56 4.07 20.36 13.12
N ILE A 57 3.90 19.73 11.95
CA ILE A 57 2.94 18.63 11.73
C ILE A 57 3.68 17.29 11.57
N THR A 58 3.03 16.16 11.87
CA THR A 58 3.67 14.85 11.71
C THR A 58 3.85 14.51 10.22
N VAL A 59 4.73 13.56 9.89
CA VAL A 59 4.85 13.05 8.51
C VAL A 59 3.55 12.42 8.02
N ALA A 60 2.80 11.75 8.90
CA ALA A 60 1.49 11.19 8.58
C ALA A 60 0.49 12.29 8.20
N GLU A 61 0.43 13.36 8.99
CA GLU A 61 -0.44 14.50 8.68
C GLU A 61 -0.02 15.22 7.39
N TYR A 62 1.29 15.34 7.16
CA TYR A 62 1.83 15.85 5.90
C TYR A 62 1.40 15.01 4.70
N MET A 63 1.58 13.69 4.75
CA MET A 63 1.13 12.76 3.70
C MET A 63 -0.37 12.88 3.45
N LYS A 64 -1.19 12.87 4.51
CA LYS A 64 -2.64 13.00 4.40
C LYS A 64 -3.06 14.28 3.69
N GLU A 65 -2.48 15.42 4.07
CA GLU A 65 -2.77 16.70 3.42
C GLU A 65 -2.30 16.71 1.96
N VAL A 66 -1.08 16.25 1.68
CA VAL A 66 -0.54 16.26 0.31
C VAL A 66 -1.31 15.31 -0.61
N LEU A 67 -1.70 14.13 -0.14
CA LEU A 67 -2.31 13.10 -0.97
C LEU A 67 -3.82 13.24 -1.11
N THR A 68 -4.54 13.45 -0.01
CA THR A 68 -6.01 13.30 0.04
C THR A 68 -6.77 14.53 0.50
N ASN A 69 -6.12 15.70 0.65
CA ASN A 69 -6.82 16.94 0.96
C ASN A 69 -7.94 17.21 -0.08
N PRO A 70 -9.20 17.42 0.34
CA PRO A 70 -10.32 17.58 -0.60
C PRO A 70 -10.19 18.74 -1.58
N ALA A 71 -9.42 19.78 -1.22
CA ALA A 71 -9.30 21.00 -2.01
C ALA A 71 -8.05 21.02 -2.89
N LYS A 72 -6.99 20.28 -2.56
CA LYS A 72 -5.67 20.41 -3.22
C LYS A 72 -4.85 19.12 -3.25
N GLY A 73 -5.35 18.04 -2.66
CA GLY A 73 -4.64 16.78 -2.55
C GLY A 73 -4.34 16.22 -3.93
N TYR A 74 -3.19 15.55 -4.03
CA TYR A 74 -2.72 14.85 -5.21
C TYR A 74 -3.90 14.07 -5.82
N TYR A 75 -4.39 13.00 -5.17
CA TYR A 75 -5.40 12.07 -5.71
C TYR A 75 -6.78 12.67 -6.04
N VAL A 76 -7.02 13.93 -5.68
CA VAL A 76 -8.26 14.64 -6.00
C VAL A 76 -8.16 15.38 -7.34
N TYR A 77 -7.00 15.99 -7.65
CA TYR A 77 -6.90 16.94 -8.76
C TYR A 77 -6.30 16.38 -10.05
N ARG A 78 -5.23 15.58 -10.01
CA ARG A 78 -4.57 15.12 -11.26
C ARG A 78 -5.14 13.81 -11.78
N ASP A 79 -4.96 13.55 -13.07
CA ASP A 79 -5.17 12.22 -13.66
C ASP A 79 -3.83 11.48 -13.54
N MET A 80 -3.72 10.65 -12.50
CA MET A 80 -2.43 10.18 -11.96
C MET A 80 -1.92 8.90 -12.58
N LEU A 81 -2.84 8.09 -13.12
CA LEU A 81 -2.63 6.66 -13.35
C LEU A 81 -2.56 6.36 -14.84
N GLY A 82 -1.55 5.60 -15.23
CA GLY A 82 -1.32 5.11 -16.60
C GLY A 82 -0.07 5.71 -17.23
N GLU A 83 0.17 5.43 -18.52
CA GLU A 83 1.40 5.86 -19.22
C GLU A 83 1.61 7.39 -19.26
N LYS A 84 0.54 8.18 -19.10
CA LYS A 84 0.60 9.65 -19.01
C LYS A 84 0.59 10.17 -17.57
N GLY A 85 0.45 9.27 -16.61
CA GLY A 85 0.46 9.56 -15.18
C GLY A 85 1.87 9.54 -14.61
N ASP A 86 1.99 9.84 -13.32
CA ASP A 86 3.28 9.90 -12.62
C ASP A 86 3.90 8.50 -12.41
N PHE A 87 3.08 7.44 -12.44
CA PHE A 87 3.50 6.04 -12.37
C PHE A 87 2.53 5.09 -13.11
N ILE A 88 3.05 3.90 -13.42
CA ILE A 88 2.30 2.80 -14.05
C ILE A 88 2.27 1.61 -13.08
N THR A 89 1.08 1.08 -12.83
CA THR A 89 0.85 -0.02 -11.87
C THR A 89 0.72 -1.37 -12.60
N SER A 90 0.86 -2.48 -11.85
CA SER A 90 0.80 -3.84 -12.44
C SER A 90 -0.42 -4.11 -13.33
N PRO A 91 -1.65 -3.70 -12.97
CA PRO A 91 -2.85 -3.90 -13.79
C PRO A 91 -2.79 -3.15 -15.13
N GLU A 92 -2.16 -1.97 -15.16
CA GLU A 92 -2.00 -1.18 -16.39
C GLU A 92 -0.88 -1.71 -17.29
N ILE A 93 0.10 -2.42 -16.72
CA ILE A 93 1.22 -3.02 -17.45
C ILE A 93 0.77 -4.26 -18.24
N SER A 94 -0.03 -5.14 -17.63
CA SER A 94 -0.41 -6.39 -18.28
C SER A 94 -1.69 -7.00 -17.70
N GLN A 95 -2.64 -7.31 -18.60
CA GLN A 95 -3.86 -8.03 -18.27
C GLN A 95 -3.62 -9.39 -17.58
N ILE A 96 -2.44 -9.99 -17.79
CA ILE A 96 -2.11 -11.29 -17.18
C ILE A 96 -2.12 -11.17 -15.65
N PHE A 97 -1.73 -10.01 -15.10
CA PHE A 97 -1.74 -9.78 -13.67
C PHE A 97 -3.14 -9.93 -13.09
N GLY A 98 -4.11 -9.15 -13.58
CA GLY A 98 -5.49 -9.23 -13.11
C GLY A 98 -6.15 -10.58 -13.39
N GLU A 99 -5.79 -11.24 -14.49
CA GLU A 99 -6.29 -12.58 -14.80
C GLU A 99 -5.85 -13.62 -13.77
N LEU A 100 -4.56 -13.64 -13.40
CA LEU A 100 -4.05 -14.58 -12.41
C LEU A 100 -4.65 -14.34 -11.02
N LEU A 101 -4.87 -13.09 -10.65
CA LEU A 101 -5.54 -12.75 -9.39
C LEU A 101 -7.01 -13.21 -9.40
N GLY A 102 -7.70 -13.07 -10.54
CA GLY A 102 -9.04 -13.65 -10.72
C GLY A 102 -9.07 -15.17 -10.54
N ILE A 103 -8.06 -15.87 -11.07
CA ILE A 103 -7.89 -17.32 -10.86
C ILE A 103 -7.61 -17.65 -9.38
N TRP A 104 -6.80 -16.83 -8.69
CA TRP A 104 -6.52 -17.02 -7.27
C TRP A 104 -7.80 -16.98 -6.43
N PHE A 105 -8.68 -15.99 -6.65
CA PHE A 105 -9.97 -15.90 -5.93
C PHE A 105 -10.87 -17.10 -6.20
N ILE A 106 -10.96 -17.57 -7.44
CA ILE A 106 -11.73 -18.77 -7.78
C ILE A 106 -11.12 -20.01 -7.11
N SER A 107 -9.80 -20.14 -7.12
CA SER A 107 -9.10 -21.25 -6.48
C SER A 107 -9.39 -21.30 -4.97
N GLU A 108 -9.30 -20.16 -4.29
CA GLU A 108 -9.59 -20.09 -2.86
C GLU A 108 -11.08 -20.31 -2.56
N TRP A 109 -11.99 -19.76 -3.36
CA TRP A 109 -13.42 -20.05 -3.25
C TRP A 109 -13.74 -21.55 -3.41
N MET A 110 -13.04 -22.23 -4.34
CA MET A 110 -13.17 -23.67 -4.51
C MET A 110 -12.61 -24.44 -3.31
N ALA A 111 -11.46 -24.04 -2.80
CA ALA A 111 -10.78 -24.71 -1.69
C ALA A 111 -11.52 -24.56 -0.34
N THR A 112 -12.31 -23.50 -0.18
CA THR A 112 -13.12 -23.24 1.02
C THR A 112 -14.54 -23.79 0.93
N GLY A 113 -14.86 -24.56 -0.12
CA GLY A 113 -16.12 -25.30 -0.22
C GLY A 113 -17.20 -24.65 -1.09
N LYS A 114 -16.86 -23.67 -1.93
CA LYS A 114 -17.76 -23.05 -2.92
C LYS A 114 -19.02 -22.45 -2.30
N SER A 115 -18.85 -21.44 -1.44
CA SER A 115 -19.97 -20.68 -0.88
C SER A 115 -20.96 -20.25 -1.98
N THR A 116 -22.27 -20.32 -1.67
CA THR A 116 -23.34 -19.93 -2.61
C THR A 116 -23.33 -18.44 -2.94
N ALA A 117 -22.67 -17.62 -2.12
CA ALA A 117 -22.45 -16.22 -2.40
C ALA A 117 -21.08 -15.76 -1.86
N PHE A 118 -20.45 -14.81 -2.55
CA PHE A 118 -19.29 -14.09 -2.01
C PHE A 118 -19.24 -12.64 -2.50
N GLN A 119 -18.58 -11.79 -1.71
CA GLN A 119 -18.26 -10.42 -2.09
C GLN A 119 -16.81 -10.35 -2.58
N LEU A 120 -16.56 -9.63 -3.68
CA LEU A 120 -15.22 -9.18 -4.04
C LEU A 120 -15.07 -7.71 -3.60
N VAL A 121 -14.18 -7.47 -2.64
CA VAL A 121 -13.93 -6.15 -2.05
C VAL A 121 -12.55 -5.68 -2.48
N GLU A 122 -12.45 -4.56 -3.18
CA GLU A 122 -11.15 -3.97 -3.56
C GLU A 122 -10.95 -2.62 -2.85
N LEU A 123 -9.81 -2.48 -2.18
CA LEU A 123 -9.36 -1.26 -1.52
C LEU A 123 -8.50 -0.45 -2.48
N GLY A 124 -8.87 0.81 -2.74
CA GLY A 124 -8.14 1.68 -3.67
C GLY A 124 -8.05 1.12 -5.09
N PRO A 125 -9.18 0.89 -5.80
CA PRO A 125 -9.20 0.21 -7.09
C PRO A 125 -8.61 1.03 -8.27
N GLY A 126 -8.11 2.24 -8.01
CA GLY A 126 -7.51 3.11 -9.03
C GLY A 126 -8.48 3.41 -10.18
N ARG A 127 -8.15 3.00 -11.41
CA ARG A 127 -9.01 3.16 -12.59
C ARG A 127 -10.08 2.08 -12.75
N GLY A 128 -10.07 1.07 -11.88
CA GLY A 128 -10.91 -0.13 -11.95
C GLY A 128 -10.39 -1.20 -12.92
N THR A 129 -9.18 -1.06 -13.45
CA THR A 129 -8.59 -2.00 -14.41
C THR A 129 -8.43 -3.40 -13.83
N LEU A 130 -7.95 -3.51 -12.59
CA LEU A 130 -7.71 -4.79 -11.91
C LEU A 130 -9.00 -5.59 -11.69
N VAL A 131 -10.00 -5.02 -11.03
CA VAL A 131 -11.33 -5.65 -10.92
C VAL A 131 -11.97 -5.88 -12.30
N GLY A 132 -11.73 -5.02 -13.28
CA GLY A 132 -12.17 -5.24 -14.67
C GLY A 132 -11.63 -6.53 -15.26
N ASP A 133 -10.33 -6.80 -15.09
CA ASP A 133 -9.69 -8.05 -15.51
C ASP A 133 -10.23 -9.26 -14.75
N ILE A 134 -10.38 -9.15 -13.42
CA ILE A 134 -10.94 -10.21 -12.57
C ILE A 134 -12.36 -10.58 -13.02
N LEU A 135 -13.22 -9.59 -13.28
CA LEU A 135 -14.59 -9.80 -13.74
C LEU A 135 -14.64 -10.43 -15.13
N ARG A 136 -13.67 -10.14 -16.00
CA ARG A 136 -13.52 -10.83 -17.29
C ARG A 136 -13.20 -12.31 -17.09
N VAL A 137 -12.33 -12.65 -16.15
CA VAL A 137 -12.06 -14.06 -15.78
C VAL A 137 -13.31 -14.73 -15.21
N PHE A 138 -14.04 -14.06 -14.32
CA PHE A 138 -15.28 -14.61 -13.76
C PHE A 138 -16.30 -14.91 -14.86
N THR A 139 -16.40 -14.03 -15.87
CA THR A 139 -17.25 -14.24 -17.05
C THR A 139 -16.81 -15.46 -17.86
N GLN A 140 -15.49 -15.59 -18.14
CA GLN A 140 -14.94 -16.73 -18.89
C GLN A 140 -15.12 -18.07 -18.15
N LEU A 141 -15.11 -18.04 -16.82
CA LEU A 141 -15.33 -19.20 -15.95
C LEU A 141 -16.76 -19.25 -15.40
N GLY A 142 -17.72 -18.64 -16.08
CA GLY A 142 -19.12 -18.59 -15.65
C GLY A 142 -19.76 -19.97 -15.45
N SER A 143 -19.27 -21.02 -16.12
CA SER A 143 -19.71 -22.40 -15.88
C SER A 143 -19.33 -22.92 -14.48
N VAL A 144 -18.18 -22.49 -13.96
CA VAL A 144 -17.69 -22.81 -12.61
C VAL A 144 -18.44 -22.01 -11.55
N LEU A 145 -18.79 -20.75 -11.88
CA LEU A 145 -19.43 -19.79 -10.98
C LEU A 145 -20.97 -19.74 -11.08
N LYS A 146 -21.58 -20.62 -11.89
CA LYS A 146 -23.01 -20.55 -12.28
C LYS A 146 -24.01 -20.42 -11.12
N ASN A 147 -23.72 -21.06 -9.98
CA ASN A 147 -24.58 -21.07 -8.80
C ASN A 147 -24.02 -20.22 -7.64
N CYS A 148 -23.17 -19.25 -7.96
CA CYS A 148 -22.55 -18.37 -6.99
C CYS A 148 -23.02 -16.94 -7.22
N ASP A 149 -23.68 -16.35 -6.23
CA ASP A 149 -24.05 -14.94 -6.24
C ASP A 149 -22.82 -14.09 -5.89
N ILE A 150 -22.37 -13.28 -6.84
CA ILE A 150 -21.19 -12.43 -6.70
C ILE A 150 -21.66 -10.97 -6.59
N SER A 151 -21.07 -10.22 -5.67
CA SER A 151 -21.19 -8.75 -5.62
C SER A 151 -19.83 -8.09 -5.49
N VAL A 152 -19.65 -6.93 -6.14
CA VAL A 152 -18.41 -6.15 -6.09
C VAL A 152 -18.59 -4.93 -5.18
N HIS A 153 -17.61 -4.71 -4.31
CA HIS A 153 -17.60 -3.62 -3.34
C HIS A 153 -16.27 -2.88 -3.46
N LEU A 154 -16.31 -1.60 -3.83
CA LEU A 154 -15.11 -0.79 -4.03
C LEU A 154 -14.98 0.22 -2.89
N VAL A 155 -13.82 0.27 -2.24
CA VAL A 155 -13.52 1.26 -1.19
C VAL A 155 -12.63 2.34 -1.80
N GLU A 156 -13.20 3.53 -2.03
CA GLU A 156 -12.56 4.65 -2.73
C GLU A 156 -12.98 6.00 -2.13
N VAL A 157 -12.00 6.82 -1.76
CA VAL A 157 -12.21 8.14 -1.16
C VAL A 157 -12.30 9.26 -2.20
N SER A 158 -11.70 9.08 -3.37
CA SER A 158 -11.68 10.05 -4.47
C SER A 158 -12.91 9.92 -5.35
N GLN A 159 -13.80 10.93 -5.31
CA GLN A 159 -14.97 11.00 -6.18
C GLN A 159 -14.63 10.88 -7.67
N LYS A 160 -13.52 11.50 -8.09
CA LYS A 160 -13.06 11.49 -9.49
C LYS A 160 -12.68 10.07 -9.93
N LEU A 161 -11.98 9.32 -9.09
CA LEU A 161 -11.62 7.94 -9.39
C LEU A 161 -12.87 7.06 -9.42
N SER A 162 -13.83 7.22 -8.50
CA SER A 162 -15.11 6.50 -8.53
C SER A 162 -15.88 6.69 -9.84
N GLU A 163 -15.87 7.90 -10.38
CA GLU A 163 -16.48 8.20 -11.68
C GLU A 163 -15.75 7.51 -12.84
N ILE A 164 -14.42 7.51 -12.84
CA ILE A 164 -13.61 6.77 -13.83
C ILE A 164 -13.88 5.27 -13.72
N GLN A 165 -13.89 4.71 -12.51
CA GLN A 165 -14.19 3.30 -12.25
C GLN A 165 -15.58 2.92 -12.75
N ALA A 166 -16.60 3.75 -12.51
CA ALA A 166 -17.95 3.52 -13.01
C ALA A 166 -17.97 3.47 -14.55
N LEU A 167 -17.28 4.39 -15.24
CA LEU A 167 -17.15 4.37 -16.71
C LEU A 167 -16.40 3.12 -17.20
N THR A 168 -15.37 2.70 -16.49
CA THR A 168 -14.59 1.50 -16.81
C THR A 168 -15.42 0.22 -16.65
N LEU A 169 -16.22 0.12 -15.58
CA LEU A 169 -16.80 -1.15 -15.12
C LEU A 169 -18.27 -1.33 -15.49
N THR A 170 -19.02 -0.26 -15.75
CA THR A 170 -20.46 -0.30 -16.00
C THR A 170 -20.80 0.15 -17.43
N LYS A 171 -22.03 -0.11 -17.89
CA LYS A 171 -22.49 0.33 -19.23
C LYS A 171 -23.12 1.72 -19.21
N GLU A 172 -23.62 2.14 -18.06
CA GLU A 172 -24.40 3.35 -17.87
C GLU A 172 -23.70 4.28 -16.88
N LYS A 173 -24.01 5.56 -16.92
CA LYS A 173 -23.49 6.48 -15.91
C LYS A 173 -24.11 6.13 -14.56
N VAL A 174 -23.28 5.81 -13.57
CA VAL A 174 -23.72 5.55 -12.19
C VAL A 174 -23.90 6.88 -11.47
N PRO A 175 -25.12 7.24 -11.03
CA PRO A 175 -25.34 8.46 -10.27
C PRO A 175 -24.85 8.32 -8.82
N LEU A 176 -24.58 9.45 -8.17
CA LEU A 176 -24.41 9.50 -6.72
C LEU A 176 -25.72 9.16 -6.02
N GLU A 177 -25.63 8.35 -4.99
CA GLU A 177 -26.74 8.04 -4.08
C GLU A 177 -27.16 9.32 -3.35
N ARG A 178 -28.46 9.64 -3.41
CA ARG A 178 -29.01 10.87 -2.82
C ARG A 178 -29.34 10.73 -1.33
N ASN A 179 -29.34 9.51 -0.82
CA ASN A 179 -29.65 9.24 0.58
C ASN A 179 -28.41 9.52 1.44
N ALA A 180 -28.40 10.65 2.15
CA ALA A 180 -27.30 11.07 3.02
C ALA A 180 -26.99 10.07 4.16
N GLY A 181 -27.93 9.19 4.52
CA GLY A 181 -27.72 8.15 5.54
C GLY A 181 -27.24 6.81 4.98
N SER A 182 -27.11 6.68 3.66
CA SER A 182 -26.60 5.45 3.06
C SER A 182 -25.07 5.43 3.13
N PRO A 183 -24.46 4.36 3.69
CA PRO A 183 -23.00 4.20 3.64
C PRO A 183 -22.49 4.01 2.18
N VAL A 184 -23.35 3.49 1.31
CA VAL A 184 -23.09 3.38 -0.13
C VAL A 184 -23.35 4.74 -0.78
N TYR A 185 -22.36 5.30 -1.47
CA TYR A 185 -22.50 6.58 -2.17
C TYR A 185 -22.65 6.45 -3.70
N MET A 186 -22.36 5.28 -4.27
CA MET A 186 -22.68 4.92 -5.67
C MET A 186 -23.05 3.45 -5.77
N LYS A 187 -24.00 3.12 -6.64
CA LYS A 187 -24.43 1.74 -6.88
C LYS A 187 -24.81 1.54 -8.35
N GLY A 188 -24.34 0.44 -8.94
CA GLY A 188 -24.60 0.12 -10.34
C GLY A 188 -24.55 -1.37 -10.63
N VAL A 189 -24.45 -1.69 -11.91
CA VAL A 189 -24.31 -3.06 -12.41
C VAL A 189 -23.15 -3.07 -13.41
N THR A 190 -22.23 -4.01 -13.26
CA THR A 190 -21.07 -4.14 -14.14
C THR A 190 -21.49 -4.51 -15.57
N LYS A 191 -20.56 -4.39 -16.52
CA LYS A 191 -20.75 -4.85 -17.91
C LYS A 191 -21.13 -6.33 -18.00
N SER A 192 -20.74 -7.15 -17.02
CA SER A 192 -21.05 -8.58 -16.91
C SER A 192 -22.32 -8.90 -16.11
N GLY A 193 -23.07 -7.89 -15.64
CA GLY A 193 -24.33 -8.09 -14.90
C GLY A 193 -24.17 -8.29 -13.40
N ILE A 194 -22.98 -8.07 -12.85
CA ILE A 194 -22.70 -8.24 -11.41
C ILE A 194 -23.03 -6.92 -10.67
N PRO A 195 -23.75 -6.96 -9.53
CA PRO A 195 -23.98 -5.76 -8.72
C PRO A 195 -22.66 -5.16 -8.21
N ILE A 196 -22.52 -3.84 -8.30
CA ILE A 196 -21.32 -3.12 -7.84
C ILE A 196 -21.71 -1.92 -6.97
N SER A 197 -21.01 -1.73 -5.86
CA SER A 197 -21.27 -0.65 -4.88
C SER A 197 -19.97 0.02 -4.44
N TRP A 198 -20.00 1.33 -4.21
CA TRP A 198 -18.84 2.10 -3.73
C TRP A 198 -19.05 2.64 -2.31
N TYR A 199 -17.99 2.57 -1.52
CA TYR A 199 -17.92 2.94 -0.10
C TYR A 199 -16.71 3.84 0.15
N ARG A 200 -16.80 4.75 1.12
CA ARG A 200 -15.66 5.60 1.50
C ARG A 200 -14.74 4.91 2.51
N ASP A 201 -15.31 4.02 3.32
CA ASP A 201 -14.62 3.29 4.37
C ASP A 201 -14.89 1.78 4.26
N LEU A 202 -13.95 0.96 4.70
CA LEU A 202 -14.11 -0.50 4.75
C LEU A 202 -15.21 -0.92 5.73
N HIS A 203 -15.40 -0.20 6.85
CA HIS A 203 -16.41 -0.52 7.86
C HIS A 203 -17.84 -0.46 7.31
N ASP A 204 -18.05 0.36 6.29
CA ASP A 204 -19.33 0.55 5.60
C ASP A 204 -19.69 -0.61 4.66
N VAL A 205 -18.71 -1.42 4.25
CA VAL A 205 -18.94 -2.60 3.41
C VAL A 205 -19.72 -3.65 4.21
N PRO A 206 -20.85 -4.19 3.71
CA PRO A 206 -21.65 -5.18 4.43
C PRO A 206 -20.84 -6.42 4.82
N LYS A 207 -20.96 -6.88 6.06
CA LYS A 207 -20.31 -8.10 6.54
C LYS A 207 -20.86 -9.32 5.79
N GLY A 208 -19.97 -10.19 5.31
CA GLY A 208 -20.32 -11.39 4.55
C GLY A 208 -19.09 -12.25 4.25
N TYR A 209 -19.28 -13.36 3.54
CA TYR A 209 -18.15 -14.14 3.02
C TYR A 209 -17.47 -13.34 1.90
N SER A 210 -16.24 -12.88 2.12
CA SER A 210 -15.66 -11.84 1.27
C SER A 210 -14.20 -12.11 0.92
N PHE A 211 -13.86 -11.89 -0.35
CA PHE A 211 -12.49 -11.81 -0.83
C PHE A 211 -12.07 -10.36 -0.89
N TYR A 212 -11.00 -10.01 -0.18
CA TYR A 212 -10.46 -8.66 -0.13
C TYR A 212 -9.19 -8.57 -0.98
N LEU A 213 -9.05 -7.47 -1.71
CA LEU A 213 -7.91 -7.16 -2.55
C LEU A 213 -7.39 -5.77 -2.20
N ALA A 214 -6.09 -5.66 -1.99
CA ALA A 214 -5.40 -4.38 -1.85
C ALA A 214 -4.11 -4.43 -2.68
N HIS A 215 -4.06 -3.67 -3.76
CA HIS A 215 -2.93 -3.63 -4.68
C HIS A 215 -2.41 -2.20 -4.77
N GLU A 216 -1.15 -1.96 -4.38
CA GLU A 216 -0.56 -0.60 -4.29
C GLU A 216 -1.51 0.35 -3.55
N PHE A 217 -1.89 -0.07 -2.34
CA PHE A 217 -2.86 0.64 -1.50
C PHE A 217 -2.26 0.99 -0.15
N PHE A 218 -1.39 0.13 0.40
CA PHE A 218 -0.84 0.34 1.74
C PHE A 218 0.37 1.27 1.72
N ASP A 219 1.09 1.35 0.61
CA ASP A 219 2.26 2.22 0.42
C ASP A 219 1.94 3.71 0.45
N VAL A 220 0.73 4.08 0.04
CA VAL A 220 0.24 5.47 0.01
C VAL A 220 -0.47 5.88 1.31
N LEU A 221 -0.63 4.96 2.27
CA LEU A 221 -1.23 5.30 3.56
C LEU A 221 -0.26 6.14 4.42
N PRO A 222 -0.78 7.12 5.19
CA PRO A 222 0.05 7.96 6.04
C PRO A 222 0.94 7.19 7.02
N VAL A 223 2.25 7.49 7.03
CA VAL A 223 3.22 6.90 7.98
C VAL A 223 3.72 7.92 8.99
N HIS A 224 3.78 7.49 10.25
CA HIS A 224 4.55 8.17 11.28
C HIS A 224 6.00 7.72 11.19
N LYS A 225 6.95 8.66 11.25
CA LYS A 225 8.38 8.36 11.22
C LYS A 225 8.98 8.61 12.59
N PHE A 226 9.76 7.67 13.10
CA PHE A 226 10.43 7.79 14.39
C PHE A 226 11.93 7.58 14.25
N GLN A 227 12.69 8.32 15.05
CA GLN A 227 14.13 8.18 15.21
C GLN A 227 14.47 7.91 16.67
N LYS A 228 15.31 6.91 16.92
CA LYS A 228 15.83 6.57 18.24
C LYS A 228 16.92 7.57 18.61
N THR A 229 16.84 8.12 19.82
CA THR A 229 17.81 9.06 20.39
C THR A 229 18.32 8.54 21.74
N PRO A 230 19.41 9.09 22.30
CA PRO A 230 19.84 8.74 23.65
C PRO A 230 18.77 8.96 24.73
N GLN A 231 17.78 9.82 24.48
CA GLN A 231 16.65 10.10 25.38
C GLN A 231 15.36 9.36 25.00
N GLY A 232 15.45 8.28 24.20
CA GLY A 232 14.31 7.50 23.72
C GLY A 232 13.87 7.87 22.30
N TRP A 233 12.69 7.41 21.89
CA TRP A 233 12.17 7.70 20.55
C TRP A 233 11.74 9.16 20.41
N ARG A 234 11.97 9.73 19.22
CA ARG A 234 11.44 11.02 18.81
C ARG A 234 10.78 10.88 17.46
N GLU A 235 9.57 11.40 17.35
CA GLU A 235 8.85 11.45 16.08
C GLU A 235 9.43 12.54 15.18
N VAL A 236 9.46 12.29 13.88
CA VAL A 236 9.87 13.23 12.84
C VAL A 236 8.65 14.03 12.39
N PHE A 237 8.81 15.34 12.36
CA PHE A 237 7.81 16.32 11.97
C PHE A 237 8.27 17.11 10.74
N VAL A 238 7.33 17.73 10.05
CA VAL A 238 7.54 18.71 8.99
C VAL A 238 7.27 20.11 9.54
N ASP A 239 8.25 20.98 9.40
CA ASP A 239 8.22 22.37 9.86
C ASP A 239 8.65 23.32 8.73
N ILE A 240 8.44 24.62 8.91
CA ILE A 240 8.94 25.65 8.01
C ILE A 240 10.44 25.86 8.29
N ASP A 241 11.23 26.03 7.23
CA ASP A 241 12.63 26.41 7.34
C ASP A 241 12.71 27.89 7.80
N PRO A 242 13.36 28.20 8.94
CA PRO A 242 13.43 29.57 9.43
C PRO A 242 14.38 30.47 8.61
N GLN A 243 15.26 29.88 7.78
CA GLN A 243 16.27 30.60 7.00
C GLN A 243 15.86 30.82 5.55
N VAL A 244 14.97 29.97 5.02
CA VAL A 244 14.56 30.00 3.61
C VAL A 244 13.05 30.12 3.51
N SER A 245 12.57 31.23 2.92
CA SER A 245 11.14 31.39 2.65
C SER A 245 10.62 30.26 1.78
N ASP A 246 9.38 29.83 2.04
CA ASP A 246 8.67 28.83 1.24
C ASP A 246 9.39 27.48 1.12
N LYS A 247 10.20 27.15 2.12
CA LYS A 247 10.85 25.85 2.25
C LYS A 247 10.38 25.13 3.50
N LEU A 248 10.08 23.84 3.35
CA LEU A 248 9.80 22.94 4.47
C LEU A 248 11.07 22.18 4.84
N ARG A 249 11.14 21.69 6.08
CA ARG A 249 12.23 20.85 6.59
C ARG A 249 11.70 19.77 7.53
N PHE A 250 12.46 18.69 7.66
CA PHE A 250 12.24 17.72 8.73
C PHE A 250 12.84 18.21 10.05
N VAL A 251 12.12 18.01 11.15
CA VAL A 251 12.57 18.28 12.52
C VAL A 251 12.20 17.12 13.44
N LEU A 252 12.90 16.96 14.56
CA LEU A 252 12.53 15.99 15.59
C LEU A 252 11.65 16.65 16.63
N ALA A 253 10.64 15.92 17.11
CA ALA A 253 9.88 16.31 18.28
C ALA A 253 10.82 16.54 19.49
N PRO A 254 10.57 17.53 20.35
CA PRO A 254 11.40 17.78 21.53
C PRO A 254 11.27 16.67 22.58
N SER A 255 10.13 15.99 22.63
CA SER A 255 9.80 14.90 23.56
C SER A 255 9.12 13.74 22.82
N ALA A 256 8.93 12.62 23.53
CA ALA A 256 8.02 11.56 23.12
C ALA A 256 6.63 12.13 22.76
N THR A 257 6.03 11.59 21.70
CA THR A 257 4.65 11.90 21.30
C THR A 257 3.77 10.70 21.61
N PRO A 258 2.43 10.86 21.72
CA PRO A 258 1.53 9.72 21.94
C PRO A 258 1.65 8.62 20.86
N ALA A 259 2.07 8.99 19.64
CA ALA A 259 2.26 8.05 18.54
C ALA A 259 3.42 7.06 18.78
N GLU A 260 4.32 7.32 19.75
CA GLU A 260 5.33 6.35 20.18
C GLU A 260 4.71 5.00 20.59
N ALA A 261 3.45 5.00 21.06
CA ALA A 261 2.72 3.78 21.39
C ALA A 261 2.52 2.83 20.20
N PHE A 262 2.69 3.29 18.95
CA PHE A 262 2.63 2.44 17.76
C PHE A 262 3.93 1.67 17.49
N ILE A 263 5.05 2.10 18.09
CA ILE A 263 6.33 1.42 17.96
C ILE A 263 6.27 0.09 18.71
N GLN A 264 6.73 -0.97 18.05
CA GLN A 264 6.72 -2.31 18.62
C GLN A 264 7.74 -2.41 19.76
N HIS A 265 7.37 -3.05 20.87
CA HIS A 265 8.24 -3.14 22.05
C HIS A 265 9.56 -3.88 21.81
N ASP A 266 9.59 -4.76 20.81
CA ASP A 266 10.76 -5.51 20.36
C ASP A 266 11.52 -4.83 19.20
N GLU A 267 11.24 -3.55 18.92
CA GLU A 267 11.88 -2.82 17.83
C GLU A 267 13.38 -2.63 18.07
N THR A 268 14.18 -3.05 17.09
CA THR A 268 15.65 -3.03 17.15
C THR A 268 16.27 -1.95 16.26
N ARG A 269 15.52 -1.43 15.29
CA ARG A 269 15.97 -0.39 14.36
C ARG A 269 16.14 0.96 15.07
N ASP A 270 16.97 1.84 14.50
CA ASP A 270 17.14 3.22 14.96
C ASP A 270 16.19 4.20 14.27
N HIS A 271 15.61 3.80 13.14
CA HIS A 271 14.59 4.55 12.40
C HIS A 271 13.47 3.59 12.00
N VAL A 272 12.23 3.98 12.26
CA VAL A 272 11.07 3.14 11.94
C VAL A 272 9.93 4.00 11.39
N GLU A 273 9.28 3.47 10.37
CA GLU A 273 8.05 3.99 9.80
C GLU A 273 6.91 3.10 10.25
N VAL A 274 5.86 3.69 10.82
CA VAL A 274 4.69 2.96 11.33
C VAL A 274 3.44 3.53 10.69
N CYS A 275 2.57 2.66 10.16
CA CYS A 275 1.31 3.03 9.54
C CYS A 275 0.13 2.51 10.38
N PRO A 276 -0.41 3.30 11.34
CA PRO A 276 -1.54 2.88 12.16
C PRO A 276 -2.79 2.53 11.34
N ASP A 277 -3.06 3.29 10.27
CA ASP A 277 -4.21 3.07 9.37
C ASP A 277 -4.13 1.69 8.72
N ALA A 278 -2.94 1.27 8.27
CA ALA A 278 -2.72 -0.07 7.77
C ALA A 278 -3.04 -1.14 8.82
N GLY A 279 -2.67 -0.89 10.08
CA GLY A 279 -2.95 -1.79 11.19
C GLY A 279 -4.44 -1.95 11.47
N VAL A 280 -5.20 -0.85 11.48
CA VAL A 280 -6.66 -0.85 11.64
C VAL A 280 -7.33 -1.65 10.52
N ILE A 281 -6.90 -1.44 9.27
CA ILE A 281 -7.47 -2.16 8.12
C ILE A 281 -7.18 -3.66 8.22
N ILE A 282 -5.93 -4.06 8.51
CA ILE A 282 -5.58 -5.48 8.65
C ILE A 282 -6.32 -6.12 9.82
N GLU A 283 -6.51 -5.43 10.94
CA GLU A 283 -7.29 -5.92 12.07
C GLU A 283 -8.75 -6.18 11.67
N GLU A 284 -9.40 -5.24 11.00
CA GLU A 284 -10.79 -5.37 10.53
C GLU A 284 -10.92 -6.51 9.50
N LEU A 285 -10.02 -6.58 8.52
CA LEU A 285 -9.97 -7.68 7.54
C LEU A 285 -9.83 -9.04 8.24
N SER A 286 -8.91 -9.14 9.20
CA SER A 286 -8.69 -10.36 9.98
C SER A 286 -9.91 -10.75 10.79
N GLN A 287 -10.58 -9.78 11.42
CA GLN A 287 -11.81 -10.02 12.18
C GLN A 287 -12.95 -10.51 11.28
N ARG A 288 -13.15 -9.88 10.12
CA ARG A 288 -14.18 -10.30 9.15
C ARG A 288 -13.91 -11.71 8.63
N ILE A 289 -12.69 -11.99 8.17
CA ILE A 289 -12.32 -13.31 7.66
C ILE A 289 -12.50 -14.40 8.73
N ALA A 290 -12.15 -14.12 9.99
CA ALA A 290 -12.37 -15.05 11.09
C ALA A 290 -13.86 -15.31 11.38
N LEU A 291 -14.72 -14.30 11.22
CA LEU A 291 -16.15 -14.38 11.54
C LEU A 291 -17.00 -14.97 10.41
N THR A 292 -16.80 -14.52 9.18
CA THR A 292 -17.65 -14.81 8.02
C THR A 292 -16.95 -15.61 6.94
N GLY A 293 -15.65 -15.87 7.08
CA GLY A 293 -14.83 -16.56 6.07
C GLY A 293 -14.39 -15.64 4.93
N GLY A 294 -13.72 -16.23 3.95
CA GLY A 294 -13.13 -15.53 2.81
C GLY A 294 -11.61 -15.50 2.89
N ALA A 295 -10.99 -14.51 2.25
CA ALA A 295 -9.54 -14.32 2.26
C ALA A 295 -9.18 -12.87 1.89
N ALA A 296 -7.98 -12.40 2.27
CA ALA A 296 -7.43 -11.16 1.74
C ALA A 296 -6.15 -11.45 0.95
N LEU A 297 -5.95 -10.72 -0.15
CA LEU A 297 -4.71 -10.69 -0.91
C LEU A 297 -4.20 -9.25 -0.98
N VAL A 298 -2.98 -9.05 -0.48
CA VAL A 298 -2.27 -7.77 -0.49
C VAL A 298 -1.07 -7.91 -1.40
N ALA A 299 -0.93 -6.98 -2.35
CA ALA A 299 0.18 -6.91 -3.27
C ALA A 299 0.77 -5.50 -3.26
N ASP A 300 1.98 -5.37 -2.73
CA ASP A 300 2.61 -4.06 -2.55
C ASP A 300 4.13 -4.16 -2.51
N TYR A 301 4.84 -3.08 -2.77
CA TYR A 301 6.29 -3.04 -2.56
C TYR A 301 6.62 -2.77 -1.10
N GLY A 302 7.62 -3.48 -0.60
CA GLY A 302 7.85 -3.46 0.84
C GLY A 302 8.96 -4.38 1.33
N HIS A 303 8.95 -4.61 2.63
CA HIS A 303 9.90 -5.43 3.37
C HIS A 303 9.24 -6.17 4.53
N ASP A 304 9.96 -7.10 5.16
CA ASP A 304 9.47 -7.87 6.32
C ASP A 304 10.27 -7.47 7.56
N GLY A 305 10.02 -6.26 8.09
CA GLY A 305 10.69 -5.75 9.31
C GLY A 305 12.17 -5.36 9.18
N THR A 306 12.71 -5.29 7.95
CA THR A 306 14.15 -5.07 7.73
C THR A 306 14.57 -3.66 7.30
N LYS A 307 13.72 -2.90 6.60
CA LYS A 307 14.07 -1.52 6.18
C LYS A 307 13.65 -0.50 7.25
N THR A 308 14.15 0.71 7.11
CA THR A 308 14.02 1.78 8.10
C THR A 308 13.32 3.01 7.52
N ASP A 309 14.06 3.88 6.83
CA ASP A 309 13.55 5.09 6.17
C ASP A 309 13.31 4.79 4.68
N THR A 310 12.04 4.76 4.27
CA THR A 310 11.62 4.42 2.92
C THR A 310 10.68 5.43 2.29
N PHE A 311 10.17 6.39 3.08
CA PHE A 311 9.33 7.50 2.64
C PHE A 311 10.01 8.32 1.55
N ARG A 312 9.34 8.44 0.40
CA ARG A 312 9.88 9.07 -0.81
C ARG A 312 8.77 9.64 -1.69
N GLY A 313 9.16 10.49 -2.64
CA GLY A 313 8.27 11.10 -3.61
C GLY A 313 8.57 10.58 -5.02
N PHE A 314 7.54 10.46 -5.86
CA PHE A 314 7.67 10.21 -7.29
C PHE A 314 6.94 11.27 -8.12
N CYS A 315 7.63 11.82 -9.11
CA CYS A 315 7.06 12.74 -10.10
C CYS A 315 7.68 12.38 -11.46
N ASP A 316 6.86 12.23 -12.50
CA ASP A 316 7.32 11.86 -13.85
C ASP A 316 8.29 10.65 -13.87
N HIS A 317 7.94 9.57 -13.16
CA HIS A 317 8.75 8.35 -13.00
C HIS A 317 10.16 8.55 -12.39
N LYS A 318 10.41 9.66 -11.71
CA LYS A 318 11.68 9.97 -11.04
C LYS A 318 11.47 10.17 -9.55
N LEU A 319 12.50 9.84 -8.77
CA LEU A 319 12.56 10.21 -7.37
C LEU A 319 12.51 11.74 -7.25
N HIS A 320 11.58 12.21 -6.42
CA HIS A 320 11.32 13.61 -6.15
C HIS A 320 11.45 13.85 -4.65
N ASP A 321 12.01 15.00 -4.28
CA ASP A 321 12.09 15.40 -2.88
C ASP A 321 10.67 15.65 -2.35
N VAL A 322 10.29 14.89 -1.32
CA VAL A 322 8.96 14.92 -0.73
C VAL A 322 8.54 16.29 -0.22
N LEU A 323 9.46 17.20 0.09
CA LEU A 323 9.19 18.55 0.61
C LEU A 323 9.21 19.64 -0.48
N ILE A 324 9.64 19.33 -1.70
CA ILE A 324 9.66 20.26 -2.84
C ILE A 324 8.34 20.17 -3.60
N ALA A 325 7.74 21.32 -3.89
CA ALA A 325 6.45 21.44 -4.56
C ALA A 325 5.36 20.47 -4.04
N PRO A 326 5.04 20.46 -2.72
CA PRO A 326 4.03 19.55 -2.17
C PRO A 326 2.74 19.54 -3.00
N GLY A 327 2.15 18.36 -3.19
CA GLY A 327 0.97 18.14 -4.03
C GLY A 327 1.25 17.89 -5.51
N THR A 328 2.51 17.94 -5.96
CA THR A 328 2.89 17.63 -7.35
C THR A 328 3.53 16.27 -7.55
N ALA A 329 3.82 15.55 -6.48
CA ALA A 329 4.44 14.23 -6.51
C ALA A 329 3.59 13.25 -5.68
N ASP A 330 3.59 11.99 -6.10
CA ASP A 330 3.07 10.91 -5.29
C ASP A 330 4.00 10.67 -4.11
N LEU A 331 3.44 10.47 -2.92
CA LEU A 331 4.20 10.25 -1.70
C LEU A 331 3.95 8.83 -1.23
N THR A 332 5.02 8.07 -1.06
CA THR A 332 4.90 6.64 -0.74
C THR A 332 5.92 6.19 0.29
N ALA A 333 5.59 5.11 0.99
CA ALA A 333 6.48 4.40 1.91
C ALA A 333 6.40 2.89 1.64
N ASP A 334 7.50 2.16 1.86
CA ASP A 334 7.49 0.71 1.73
C ASP A 334 6.60 0.08 2.81
N VAL A 335 5.80 -0.91 2.40
CA VAL A 335 4.95 -1.66 3.33
C VAL A 335 5.79 -2.58 4.23
N ASP A 336 5.67 -2.43 5.55
CA ASP A 336 6.23 -3.37 6.52
C ASP A 336 5.29 -4.57 6.73
N PHE A 337 5.48 -5.64 5.95
CA PHE A 337 4.68 -6.86 6.04
C PHE A 337 4.82 -7.57 7.40
N SER A 338 5.90 -7.33 8.15
CA SER A 338 6.05 -7.87 9.52
C SER A 338 5.06 -7.19 10.47
N TYR A 339 4.82 -5.89 10.24
CA TYR A 339 3.84 -5.11 10.97
C TYR A 339 2.42 -5.56 10.61
N LEU A 340 2.10 -5.69 9.32
CA LEU A 340 0.79 -6.21 8.89
C LEU A 340 0.49 -7.58 9.51
N ARG A 341 1.45 -8.52 9.46
CA ARG A 341 1.33 -9.84 10.11
C ARG A 341 1.03 -9.74 11.61
N ARG A 342 1.69 -8.83 12.32
CA ARG A 342 1.44 -8.58 13.75
C ARG A 342 0.05 -8.02 14.02
N MET A 343 -0.44 -7.11 13.17
CA MET A 343 -1.76 -6.49 13.31
C MET A 343 -2.92 -7.46 13.07
N ALA A 344 -2.68 -8.59 12.40
CA ALA A 344 -3.65 -9.68 12.32
C ALA A 344 -3.91 -10.37 13.68
N GLN A 345 -3.03 -10.16 14.69
CA GLN A 345 -3.14 -10.65 16.07
C GLN A 345 -3.40 -12.17 16.17
N GLY A 346 -2.97 -12.96 15.19
CA GLY A 346 -3.22 -14.39 15.13
C GLY A 346 -4.71 -14.79 14.95
N LYS A 347 -5.63 -13.85 14.69
CA LYS A 347 -7.06 -14.13 14.41
C LYS A 347 -7.22 -14.99 13.15
N VAL A 348 -6.30 -14.83 12.20
CA VAL A 348 -6.25 -15.53 10.92
C VAL A 348 -4.81 -16.00 10.64
N ALA A 349 -4.66 -16.96 9.73
CA ALA A 349 -3.36 -17.33 9.22
C ALA A 349 -2.86 -16.25 8.25
N SER A 350 -1.59 -15.89 8.37
CA SER A 350 -0.90 -14.98 7.47
C SER A 350 0.12 -15.75 6.63
N LEU A 351 0.06 -15.61 5.31
CA LEU A 351 1.02 -16.19 4.38
C LEU A 351 1.84 -15.08 3.70
N GLY A 352 3.13 -15.32 3.54
CA GLY A 352 4.07 -14.36 2.98
C GLY A 352 4.69 -13.40 4.02
N PRO A 353 5.34 -12.32 3.57
CA PRO A 353 5.41 -11.89 2.18
C PRO A 353 6.22 -12.86 1.31
N ILE A 354 5.79 -13.07 0.07
CA ILE A 354 6.61 -13.73 -0.96
C ILE A 354 6.79 -12.78 -2.15
N LYS A 355 7.89 -12.92 -2.87
CA LYS A 355 8.17 -12.04 -4.02
C LYS A 355 7.11 -12.18 -5.11
N GLN A 356 6.79 -11.07 -5.78
CA GLN A 356 5.84 -11.05 -6.90
C GLN A 356 6.22 -12.05 -7.99
N HIS A 357 7.50 -12.11 -8.37
CA HIS A 357 7.95 -13.06 -9.38
C HIS A 357 7.65 -14.52 -8.96
N THR A 358 7.81 -14.85 -7.68
CA THR A 358 7.51 -16.19 -7.15
C THR A 358 6.01 -16.46 -7.17
N PHE A 359 5.21 -15.52 -6.67
CA PHE A 359 3.75 -15.66 -6.65
C PHE A 359 3.19 -15.85 -8.06
N LEU A 360 3.53 -14.97 -9.00
CA LEU A 360 3.03 -15.00 -10.37
C LEU A 360 3.52 -16.25 -11.13
N LYS A 361 4.77 -16.68 -10.91
CA LYS A 361 5.29 -17.95 -11.44
C LYS A 361 4.45 -19.13 -10.95
N ASN A 362 4.21 -19.21 -9.64
CA ASN A 362 3.40 -20.27 -9.03
C ASN A 362 1.94 -20.24 -9.49
N MET A 363 1.41 -19.06 -9.85
CA MET A 363 0.09 -18.90 -10.45
C MET A 363 0.03 -19.28 -11.94
N GLY A 364 1.17 -19.55 -12.58
CA GLY A 364 1.23 -20.00 -13.98
C GLY A 364 1.30 -18.88 -15.01
N ILE A 365 1.94 -17.75 -14.67
CA ILE A 365 2.12 -16.61 -15.59
C ILE A 365 2.75 -17.01 -16.93
N ASP A 366 3.71 -17.94 -16.92
CA ASP A 366 4.41 -18.43 -18.13
C ASP A 366 3.44 -19.11 -19.11
N VAL A 367 2.54 -19.94 -18.57
CA VAL A 367 1.51 -20.64 -19.35
C VAL A 367 0.55 -19.62 -19.95
N ARG A 368 0.13 -18.62 -19.15
CA ARG A 368 -0.81 -17.62 -19.63
C ARG A 368 -0.19 -16.72 -20.71
N LEU A 369 1.05 -16.28 -20.53
CA LEU A 369 1.79 -15.54 -21.55
C LEU A 369 1.84 -16.33 -22.85
N LYS A 370 2.20 -17.62 -22.79
CA LYS A 370 2.23 -18.48 -23.98
C LYS A 370 0.89 -18.53 -24.71
N VAL A 371 -0.21 -18.74 -23.97
CA VAL A 371 -1.56 -18.76 -24.56
C VAL A 371 -1.92 -17.44 -25.26
N LEU A 372 -1.55 -16.30 -24.68
CA LEU A 372 -1.82 -15.00 -25.29
C LEU A 372 -0.93 -14.74 -26.52
N LEU A 373 0.34 -15.13 -26.47
CA LEU A 373 1.24 -15.04 -27.61
C LEU A 373 0.74 -15.92 -28.76
N ASP A 374 0.33 -17.17 -28.49
CA ASP A 374 -0.16 -18.09 -29.53
C ASP A 374 -1.43 -17.59 -30.22
N LYS A 375 -2.24 -16.78 -29.53
CA LYS A 375 -3.45 -16.13 -30.09
C LYS A 375 -3.18 -14.81 -30.80
N SER A 376 -2.01 -14.21 -30.62
CA SER A 376 -1.68 -12.87 -31.12
C SER A 376 -0.76 -12.96 -32.34
N ASN A 377 -1.29 -12.60 -33.51
CA ASN A 377 -0.53 -12.55 -34.77
C ASN A 377 0.16 -11.19 -34.99
N GLU A 378 -0.28 -10.13 -34.31
CA GLU A 378 0.26 -8.78 -34.48
C GLU A 378 1.59 -8.60 -33.73
N PRO A 379 2.70 -8.21 -34.39
CA PRO A 379 4.01 -8.09 -33.75
C PRO A 379 4.05 -7.07 -32.60
N SER A 380 3.33 -5.95 -32.71
CA SER A 380 3.23 -4.90 -31.68
C SER A 380 2.63 -5.45 -30.38
N VAL A 381 1.50 -6.14 -30.47
CA VAL A 381 0.81 -6.77 -29.33
C VAL A 381 1.69 -7.82 -28.68
N ARG A 382 2.37 -8.65 -29.47
CA ARG A 382 3.33 -9.63 -28.94
C ARG A 382 4.47 -8.97 -28.18
N GLN A 383 5.01 -7.88 -28.70
CA GLN A 383 6.09 -7.13 -28.04
C GLN A 383 5.60 -6.50 -26.73
N GLN A 384 4.40 -5.91 -26.71
CA GLN A 384 3.78 -5.37 -25.50
C GLN A 384 3.59 -6.45 -24.43
N LEU A 385 3.09 -7.63 -24.80
CA LEU A 385 2.93 -8.76 -23.87
C LEU A 385 4.27 -9.18 -23.26
N LEU A 386 5.33 -9.26 -24.07
CA LEU A 386 6.68 -9.61 -23.58
C LEU A 386 7.27 -8.53 -22.67
N GLN A 387 7.09 -7.25 -23.01
CA GLN A 387 7.54 -6.13 -22.18
C GLN A 387 6.81 -6.08 -20.83
N GLY A 388 5.48 -6.28 -20.85
CA GLY A 388 4.68 -6.34 -19.63
C GLY A 388 5.07 -7.51 -18.74
N TYR A 389 5.29 -8.69 -19.33
CA TYR A 389 5.81 -9.84 -18.60
C TYR A 389 7.17 -9.55 -17.95
N ASP A 390 8.13 -9.00 -18.71
CA ASP A 390 9.46 -8.65 -18.17
C ASP A 390 9.33 -7.60 -17.06
N MET A 391 8.46 -6.61 -17.20
CA MET A 391 8.24 -5.62 -16.14
C MET A 391 7.76 -6.26 -14.82
N LEU A 392 6.79 -7.17 -14.90
CA LEU A 392 6.22 -7.86 -13.74
C LEU A 392 7.16 -8.88 -13.09
N MET A 393 7.94 -9.61 -13.91
CA MET A 393 8.70 -10.79 -13.47
C MET A 393 10.18 -10.51 -13.21
N ASN A 394 10.77 -9.50 -13.84
CA ASN A 394 12.21 -9.24 -13.75
C ASN A 394 12.59 -8.79 -12.33
N PRO A 395 13.54 -9.48 -11.66
CA PRO A 395 14.03 -9.11 -10.34
C PRO A 395 14.50 -7.66 -10.21
N LYS A 396 15.07 -7.09 -11.27
CA LYS A 396 15.57 -5.70 -11.28
C LYS A 396 14.45 -4.66 -11.38
N LYS A 397 13.26 -5.08 -11.81
CA LYS A 397 12.05 -4.28 -11.99
C LYS A 397 11.08 -4.56 -10.85
N MET A 398 9.85 -5.02 -11.12
CA MET A 398 8.84 -5.24 -10.08
C MET A 398 9.00 -6.59 -9.35
N GLY A 399 9.59 -7.60 -10.01
CA GLY A 399 9.57 -8.99 -9.57
C GLY A 399 10.01 -9.24 -8.12
N GLU A 400 11.09 -8.60 -7.66
CA GLU A 400 11.59 -8.71 -6.28
C GLU A 400 11.24 -7.52 -5.36
N ARG A 401 10.83 -6.39 -5.95
CA ARG A 401 10.44 -5.19 -5.20
C ARG A 401 9.05 -5.35 -4.58
N PHE A 402 8.14 -5.93 -5.35
CA PHE A 402 6.76 -6.21 -4.95
C PHE A 402 6.68 -7.56 -4.24
N ASN A 403 5.78 -7.63 -3.26
CA ASN A 403 5.52 -8.82 -2.49
C ASN A 403 4.01 -9.08 -2.40
N PHE A 404 3.65 -10.36 -2.34
CA PHE A 404 2.31 -10.83 -2.06
C PHE A 404 2.22 -11.33 -0.62
N PHE A 405 1.15 -10.94 0.06
CA PHE A 405 0.79 -11.33 1.41
C PHE A 405 -0.69 -11.70 1.46
N ALA A 406 -1.04 -12.79 2.12
CA ALA A 406 -2.43 -13.23 2.20
C ALA A 406 -2.88 -13.50 3.63
N LEU A 407 -4.16 -13.23 3.90
CA LEU A 407 -4.84 -13.57 5.14
C LEU A 407 -5.90 -14.62 4.85
N LEU A 408 -5.89 -15.72 5.60
CA LEU A 408 -6.78 -16.86 5.42
C LEU A 408 -7.32 -17.37 6.76
N PRO A 409 -8.54 -17.94 6.82
CA PRO A 409 -9.02 -18.63 8.02
C PRO A 409 -8.06 -19.77 8.39
N HIS A 410 -7.78 -19.96 9.69
CA HIS A 410 -6.88 -21.04 10.13
C HIS A 410 -7.33 -22.43 9.64
N GLN A 411 -8.64 -22.68 9.52
CA GLN A 411 -9.17 -23.96 9.04
C GLN A 411 -8.75 -24.26 7.59
N ARG A 412 -8.43 -23.24 6.78
CA ARG A 412 -7.97 -23.38 5.39
C ARG A 412 -6.63 -24.10 5.29
N LEU A 413 -5.77 -23.95 6.30
CA LEU A 413 -4.44 -24.58 6.35
C LEU A 413 -4.44 -25.94 7.05
N GLN A 414 -5.39 -26.20 7.94
CA GLN A 414 -5.39 -27.42 8.77
C GLN A 414 -5.88 -28.68 8.04
N GLY A 415 -6.31 -28.58 6.78
CA GLY A 415 -6.86 -29.69 6.01
C GLY A 415 -8.20 -30.16 6.59
N GLY A 416 -9.30 -29.92 5.87
CA GLY A 416 -10.64 -30.23 6.37
C GLY A 416 -10.77 -31.69 6.84
N ARG A 417 -11.19 -31.89 8.09
CA ARG A 417 -11.76 -33.17 8.57
C ARG A 417 -13.15 -33.37 7.97
N TYR A 418 -13.28 -33.45 6.65
CA TYR A 418 -14.50 -33.96 6.03
C TYR A 418 -14.35 -35.48 5.89
N GLN A 419 -15.08 -36.21 6.76
CA GLN A 419 -15.35 -37.65 6.76
C GLN A 419 -14.34 -38.54 6.00
N ARG A 420 -13.22 -38.86 6.65
CA ARG A 420 -12.43 -40.03 6.27
C ARG A 420 -13.14 -41.29 6.75
N ASN A 421 -13.88 -41.92 5.84
CA ASN A 421 -14.03 -43.37 5.89
C ASN A 421 -12.63 -44.00 5.79
N ALA A 422 -12.42 -45.02 6.61
CA ALA A 422 -11.16 -45.69 6.83
C ALA A 422 -10.52 -46.21 5.54
N ARG A 423 -9.36 -45.65 5.16
CA ARG A 423 -8.12 -46.31 4.68
C ARG A 423 -7.25 -45.28 3.95
N GLN A 424 -6.04 -45.06 4.49
CA GLN A 424 -4.84 -44.56 3.80
C GLN A 424 -4.93 -43.22 3.05
N SER A 425 -4.50 -42.13 3.71
CA SER A 425 -3.69 -41.05 3.10
C SER A 425 -3.27 -40.08 4.22
N LYS A 426 -2.13 -39.40 4.13
CA LYS A 426 -1.81 -38.28 5.04
C LYS A 426 -2.79 -37.14 4.80
N PRO A 427 -3.16 -36.30 5.79
CA PRO A 427 -3.92 -35.10 5.50
C PRO A 427 -3.02 -34.19 4.66
N PHE A 428 -3.31 -34.04 3.36
CA PHE A 428 -2.68 -33.01 2.56
C PHE A 428 -3.23 -31.67 3.06
N ALA A 429 -2.39 -30.88 3.74
CA ALA A 429 -2.68 -29.46 3.90
C ALA A 429 -2.91 -28.90 2.48
N SER A 430 -4.08 -28.31 2.28
CA SER A 430 -4.50 -27.85 0.96
C SER A 430 -3.59 -26.70 0.52
N VAL A 431 -2.80 -26.95 -0.54
CA VAL A 431 -1.89 -25.99 -1.20
C VAL A 431 -2.64 -24.68 -1.43
N VAL A 432 -2.02 -23.55 -1.11
CA VAL A 432 -2.56 -22.22 -1.41
C VAL A 432 -1.89 -21.74 -2.68
N ALA A 433 -2.69 -21.52 -3.72
CA ALA A 433 -2.18 -21.12 -5.03
C ALA A 433 -1.32 -19.85 -4.93
N GLY A 434 -0.20 -19.81 -5.64
CA GLY A 434 0.76 -18.70 -5.59
C GLY A 434 1.74 -18.78 -4.41
N PHE A 435 1.30 -19.18 -3.21
CA PHE A 435 2.12 -19.20 -1.99
C PHE A 435 2.93 -20.48 -1.76
N SER A 436 2.62 -21.52 -2.50
CA SER A 436 3.36 -22.79 -2.49
C SER A 436 3.71 -23.17 -3.92
N GLU A 437 4.89 -23.79 -4.11
CA GLU A 437 5.22 -24.38 -5.40
C GLU A 437 4.16 -25.44 -5.72
N LEU A 438 3.54 -25.34 -6.89
CA LEU A 438 2.76 -26.43 -7.45
C LEU A 438 3.75 -27.54 -7.80
N ALA A 439 3.96 -28.47 -6.88
CA ALA A 439 4.62 -29.73 -7.20
C ALA A 439 3.69 -30.49 -8.15
N TRP A 440 3.90 -30.31 -9.46
CA TRP A 440 3.41 -31.25 -10.46
C TRP A 440 4.18 -32.56 -10.24
N GLN A 441 3.62 -33.47 -9.45
CA GLN A 441 4.06 -34.87 -9.41
C GLN A 441 3.30 -35.67 -10.45
#